data_AF-A0A098EYA8-F1
#
_entry.id   AF-A0A098EYA8-F1
#
_cell.length_a   1.000
_cell.length_b   1.000
_cell.length_c   1.000
_cell.angle_alpha   90.00
_cell.angle_beta   90.00
_cell.angle_gamma   90.00
#
_symmetry.space_group_name_H-M   'P 1'
#
loop_
_entity.id
_entity.type
_entity.pdbx_description
1 polymer ?
#
loop_
_entity_poly.entity_id
_entity_poly.type
_entity_poly.pdbx_seq_one_letter_code
_entity_poly.pdbx_strand_id
1 'polypeptide(L)' 'MLDIYLFTYKTEILQKGITAVLKQDLLSLIEKKRAELIQVACVNGLSSSIAIQYSQELDLLLNQYNQDFVQKIHAHS' A
#
# COMPACT_ATOMS: atom_id res chain seq x y z
N MET A 1 33.32 12.31 16.45
CA MET A 1 32.27 11.60 17.23
C MET A 1 30.90 12.25 17.03
N LEU A 2 30.76 13.57 17.24
CA LEU A 2 29.50 14.31 17.01
C LEU A 2 28.98 14.27 15.56
N ASP A 3 29.86 14.36 14.55
CA ASP A 3 29.44 14.35 13.14
C ASP A 3 28.80 13.04 12.69
N ILE A 4 29.26 11.90 13.22
CA ILE A 4 28.72 10.57 12.93
C ILE A 4 27.29 10.45 13.48
N TYR A 5 27.03 11.01 14.67
CA TYR A 5 25.70 11.03 15.27
C TYR A 5 24.72 11.91 14.49
N LEU A 6 25.15 13.11 14.08
CA LEU A 6 24.31 14.00 13.29
C LEU A 6 23.97 13.41 11.92
N PHE A 7 24.93 12.74 11.27
CA PHE A 7 24.71 12.03 10.02
C PHE A 7 23.69 10.90 10.20
N THR A 8 23.85 10.08 11.23
CA THR A 8 22.95 8.94 11.52
C THR A 8 21.53 9.39 11.84
N TYR A 9 21.38 10.48 12.61
CA TYR A 9 20.06 11.01 12.94
C TYR A 9 19.38 11.62 11.71
N LYS A 10 20.14 12.29 10.86
CA LYS A 10 19.63 12.87 9.61
C LYS A 10 19.18 11.80 8.63
N THR A 11 19.91 10.69 8.51
CA THR A 11 19.49 9.56 7.64
C THR A 11 18.21 8.91 8.16
N GLU A 12 18.05 8.75 9.47
CA GLU A 12 16.83 8.18 10.06
C GLU A 12 15.59 9.06 9.82
N ILE A 13 15.72 10.39 9.96
CA ILE A 13 14.62 11.33 9.68
C ILE A 13 14.22 11.27 8.21
N LEU A 14 15.19 11.29 7.29
CA LEU A 14 14.94 11.23 5.86
C LEU A 14 14.27 9.91 5.47
N GLN A 15 14.73 8.79 6.03
CA GLN A 15 14.13 7.48 5.78
C GLN A 15 12.68 7.41 6.26
N LYS A 16 12.37 7.98 7.45
CA LYS A 16 10.98 8.08 7.97
C LYS A 16 10.09 8.97 7.10
N GLY A 17 10.63 10.06 6.57
CA GLY A 17 9.89 10.92 5.63
C GLY A 17 9.56 10.18 4.33
N ILE A 18 10.54 9.49 3.76
CA ILE A 18 10.37 8.72 2.51
C ILE A 18 9.35 7.59 2.69
N THR A 19 9.41 6.84 3.80
CA THR A 19 8.46 5.74 4.05
C THR A 19 7.03 6.26 4.25
N ALA A 20 6.84 7.44 4.85
CA ALA A 20 5.54 8.05 4.98
C ALA A 20 4.94 8.47 3.62
N VAL A 21 5.75 9.00 2.70
CA VAL A 21 5.30 9.34 1.34
C VAL A 21 4.91 8.08 0.55
N LEU A 22 5.77 7.06 0.54
CA LEU A 22 5.49 5.80 -0.14
C LEU A 22 4.22 5.11 0.39
N LYS A 23 3.99 5.18 1.70
CA LYS A 23 2.76 4.68 2.32
C LYS A 23 1.53 5.40 1.79
N GLN A 24 1.59 6.73 1.69
CA GLN A 24 0.48 7.54 1.22
C GLN A 24 0.18 7.31 -0.27
N ASP A 25 1.22 7.19 -1.09
CA ASP A 25 1.08 6.89 -2.52
C ASP A 25 0.41 5.53 -2.76
N LEU A 26 0.81 4.51 -1.99
CA LEU A 26 0.19 3.19 -2.08
C LEU A 26 -1.28 3.21 -1.63
N LEU A 27 -1.60 3.96 -0.57
CA LEU A 27 -3.00 4.16 -0.15
C LEU A 27 -3.83 4.86 -1.23
N SER A 28 -3.28 5.89 -1.88
CA SER A 28 -3.95 6.57 -2.99
C SER A 28 -4.21 5.63 -4.18
N LEU A 29 -3.28 4.72 -4.47
CA LEU A 29 -3.45 3.71 -5.52
C LEU A 29 -4.55 2.69 -5.16
N ILE A 30 -4.60 2.24 -3.91
CA ILE A 30 -5.66 1.35 -3.39
C ILE A 30 -7.04 2.01 -3.55
N GLU A 31 -7.19 3.27 -3.12
CA GLU A 31 -8.48 3.97 -3.21
C GLU A 31 -8.90 4.22 -4.65
N LYS A 32 -7.95 4.57 -5.53
CA LYS A 32 -8.22 4.69 -6.97
C LYS A 32 -8.73 3.36 -7.53
N LYS A 33 -8.05 2.25 -7.25
CA LYS A 33 -8.42 0.94 -7.77
C LYS A 33 -9.76 0.44 -7.23
N ARG A 34 -10.07 0.77 -5.97
CA ARG A 34 -11.37 0.51 -5.35
C ARG A 34 -12.50 1.25 -6.06
N ALA A 35 -12.32 2.54 -6.37
CA ALA A 35 -13.30 3.32 -7.11
C ALA A 35 -13.54 2.74 -8.53
N GLU A 36 -12.46 2.34 -9.20
CA GLU A 36 -12.55 1.67 -10.51
C GLU A 36 -13.31 0.34 -10.43
N LEU A 37 -13.04 -0.50 -9.43
CA LEU A 37 -13.75 -1.76 -9.21
C LEU A 37 -15.25 -1.52 -8.97
N ILE A 38 -15.61 -0.55 -8.13
CA ILE A 38 -17.02 -0.20 -7.88
C ILE A 38 -17.70 0.19 -9.19
N GLN A 39 -17.07 1.05 -10.00
CA GLN A 39 -17.62 1.47 -11.28
C GLN A 39 -17.83 0.27 -12.23
N VAL A 40 -16.82 -0.59 -12.36
CA VAL A 40 -16.88 -1.77 -13.23
C VAL A 40 -17.96 -2.75 -12.75
N ALA A 41 -18.07 -2.98 -11.45
CA ALA A 41 -19.08 -3.86 -10.86
C ALA A 41 -20.51 -3.30 -11.03
N CYS A 42 -20.69 -1.98 -10.94
CA CYS A 42 -21.98 -1.34 -11.21
C CYS A 42 -22.41 -1.50 -12.68
N VAL A 43 -21.46 -1.44 -13.62
CA VAL A 43 -21.74 -1.53 -15.06
C VAL A 43 -21.90 -2.98 -15.54
N ASN A 44 -21.01 -3.88 -15.10
CA ASN A 44 -20.88 -5.23 -15.66
C ASN A 44 -21.37 -6.33 -14.72
N GLY A 45 -21.70 -5.98 -13.47
CA GLY A 45 -21.93 -6.94 -12.40
C GLY A 45 -20.63 -7.46 -11.78
N LEU A 46 -20.70 -7.81 -10.50
CA LEU A 46 -19.55 -8.24 -9.71
C LEU A 46 -18.97 -9.60 -10.15
N SER A 47 -19.81 -10.45 -10.75
CA SER A 47 -19.40 -11.75 -11.31
C SER A 47 -18.80 -11.67 -12.71
N SER A 48 -18.75 -10.48 -13.32
CA SER A 48 -18.10 -10.31 -14.61
C SER A 48 -16.61 -10.56 -14.52
N SER A 49 -16.01 -11.12 -15.57
CA SER A 49 -14.57 -11.37 -15.63
C SER A 49 -13.75 -10.10 -15.37
N ILE A 50 -14.24 -8.94 -15.81
CA ILE A 50 -13.57 -7.66 -15.62
C ILE A 50 -13.66 -7.17 -14.16
N ALA A 51 -14.80 -7.33 -13.49
CA ALA A 51 -14.92 -7.01 -12.06
C ALA A 51 -14.04 -7.94 -11.21
N ILE A 52 -13.98 -9.23 -11.56
CA ILE A 52 -13.10 -10.21 -10.89
C ILE A 52 -11.63 -9.81 -11.05
N GLN A 53 -11.20 -9.45 -12.26
CA GLN A 53 -9.83 -8.98 -12.50
C GLN A 53 -9.50 -7.74 -11.66
N TYR A 54 -10.39 -6.75 -11.63
CA TYR A 54 -10.17 -5.52 -10.86
C TYR A 54 -10.13 -5.80 -9.34
N SER A 55 -10.91 -6.78 -8.86
CA SER A 55 -10.84 -7.26 -7.47
C SER A 55 -9.49 -7.89 -7.16
N GLN A 56 -8.96 -8.74 -8.05
CA GLN A 56 -7.65 -9.37 -7.87
C GLN A 56 -6.53 -8.33 -7.85
N GLU A 57 -6.58 -7.33 -8.73
CA GLU A 57 -5.61 -6.24 -8.75
C GLU A 57 -5.68 -5.38 -7.49
N LEU A 58 -6.89 -5.12 -6.96
CA LEU A 58 -7.07 -4.45 -5.68
C LEU A 58 -6.48 -5.29 -4.51
N ASP A 59 -6.71 -6.60 -4.51
CA ASP A 59 -6.17 -7.49 -3.48
C ASP A 59 -4.64 -7.52 -3.48
N LEU A 60 -3.99 -7.47 -4.66
CA LEU A 60 -2.53 -7.37 -4.74
C LEU A 60 -2.00 -6.10 -4.07
N LEU A 61 -2.66 -4.96 -4.30
CA LEU A 61 -2.29 -3.68 -3.69
C LEU A 61 -2.48 -3.70 -2.16
N LEU A 62 -3.60 -4.28 -1.68
CA LEU A 62 -3.87 -4.45 -0.26
C LEU A 62 -2.83 -5.36 0.41
N ASN A 63 -2.48 -6.46 -0.25
CA ASN A 63 -1.45 -7.37 0.23
C ASN A 63 -0.10 -6.69 0.31
N GLN A 64 0.29 -5.92 -0.71
CA GLN A 64 1.53 -5.14 -0.69
C GLN A 64 1.55 -4.15 0.48
N TYR A 65 0.47 -3.39 0.68
CA TYR A 65 0.37 -2.46 1.80
C TYR A 65 0.48 -3.17 3.16
N ASN A 66 -0.16 -4.33 3.28
CA ASN A 66 -0.08 -5.13 4.50
C ASN A 66 1.35 -5.63 4.77
N GLN A 67 2.06 -6.12 3.75
CA GLN A 67 3.46 -6.56 3.90
C GLN A 67 4.38 -5.41 4.27
N ASP A 68 4.26 -4.28 3.58
CA ASP A 68 5.20 -3.17 3.70
C ASP A 68 4.98 -2.31 4.97
N PHE A 69 3.74 -2.23 5.47
CA PHE A 69 3.37 -1.27 6.52
C PHE A 69 2.60 -1.84 7.72
N VAL A 70 2.08 -3.08 7.65
CA VAL A 70 1.22 -3.65 8.72
C VAL A 70 1.84 -4.85 9.41
N GLN A 71 2.60 -5.71 8.72
CA GLN A 71 3.03 -7.00 9.29
C GLN A 71 4.08 -6.86 10.42
N LYS A 72 3.54 -6.80 11.65
CA LYS A 72 4.12 -7.36 12.88
C LYS A 72 3.14 -8.24 13.68
N ILE A 73 2.04 -8.70 13.07
CA ILE A 73 1.09 -9.62 13.69
C ILE A 73 0.83 -10.74 12.69
N HIS A 74 0.94 -12.00 13.13
CA HIS A 74 0.93 -13.27 12.37
C HIS A 74 2.30 -13.91 12.03
N ALA A 75 3.26 -13.88 12.97
CA ALA A 75 4.26 -14.94 13.10
C ALA A 75 3.84 -15.93 14.22
N HIS A 76 2.73 -16.65 14.02
CA HIS A 76 2.47 -17.90 14.73
C HIS A 76 1.44 -18.71 13.93
N SER A 77 1.92 -19.77 13.31
CA SER A 77 1.16 -20.95 12.90
C SER A 77 1.83 -22.13 13.58
#